data_AF-A0A7V1XH81-F1
#
_entry.id   AF-A0A7V1XH81-F1
#
_cell.length_a   1.000
_cell.length_b   1.000
_cell.length_c   1.000
_cell.angle_alpha   90.00
_cell.angle_beta   90.00
_cell.angle_gamma   90.00
#
_symmetry.space_group_name_H-M   'P 1'
#
loop_
_entity.id
_entity.type
_entity.pdbx_description
1 polymer ?
#
loop_
_entity_poly.entity_id
_entity_poly.type
_entity_poly.pdbx_seq_one_letter_code
_entity_poly.pdbx_strand_id
1 'polypeptide(L)'
;MPTLFSPTRQECMKRILYLLVFVMILQLADAQFSKTLFDTYDVYKFNGISSKRMKHAELMTHLEALKQSLGTLVTIKQIGSSAEGRSINLLTLGSGKTKIFLWSQMHGDEPTATMALLDILNYIALHKNSAEVKKILSETTLLMIPMLNPDGAERFQRRTSQGIDMNRDALRLQTPEARILKATRDTYNPEIGFNLHDQDPRYTVGENGTVAVISLLAPAFNVERSDNAVRLRAKKIASELTLVLNQFVKGHIAKYDDTFEPRAFGDNIQKWGTSTVLIESGGWKDDPEKMFIRKLNCVGLLSVFYSIATSAYEQTGTQPYENLPMNTKNLYDIIVEKVTLKFSDNRPSIVVDVAINKEEVKDSTGTYWKGRVVDLGDLSVFTAHEKINGEGKILDANDFELGDILKVDDVRKLLK
;
A
#
# COMPACT_ATOMS: atom_id res chain seq x y z
N MET A 1 -6.28 0.97 -59.92
CA MET A 1 -6.73 1.46 -58.60
C MET A 1 -7.49 0.33 -57.91
N PRO A 2 -7.04 -0.22 -56.78
CA PRO A 2 -7.84 -1.21 -56.05
C PRO A 2 -8.90 -0.46 -55.23
N THR A 3 -10.16 -0.80 -55.47
CA THR A 3 -11.32 -0.36 -54.69
C THR A 3 -11.27 -1.01 -53.29
N LEU A 4 -11.06 -0.22 -52.24
CA LEU A 4 -11.28 -0.65 -50.86
C LEU A 4 -12.77 -0.90 -50.66
N PHE A 5 -13.18 -2.16 -50.61
CA PHE A 5 -14.52 -2.54 -50.17
C PHE A 5 -14.66 -2.26 -48.67
N SER A 6 -15.59 -1.39 -48.29
CA SER A 6 -15.99 -1.20 -46.90
C SER A 6 -16.72 -2.45 -46.39
N PRO A 7 -16.40 -2.97 -45.19
CA PRO A 7 -17.03 -4.17 -44.65
C PRO A 7 -18.55 -3.99 -44.51
N THR A 8 -19.30 -5.07 -44.73
CA THR A 8 -20.76 -5.05 -44.61
C THR A 8 -21.19 -4.85 -43.15
N ARG A 9 -22.40 -4.30 -42.93
CA ARG A 9 -22.95 -4.10 -41.57
C ARG A 9 -22.94 -5.39 -40.74
N GLN A 10 -23.17 -6.54 -41.38
CA GLN A 10 -23.15 -7.85 -40.74
C GLN A 10 -21.73 -8.30 -40.34
N GLU A 11 -20.72 -8.00 -41.16
CA GLU A 11 -19.31 -8.23 -40.80
C GLU A 11 -18.85 -7.32 -39.67
N CYS A 12 -19.27 -6.05 -39.65
CA CYS A 12 -19.01 -5.14 -38.54
C CYS A 12 -19.64 -5.65 -37.24
N MET A 13 -20.90 -6.11 -37.27
CA MET A 13 -21.56 -6.69 -36.09
C MET A 13 -20.88 -7.97 -35.59
N LYS A 14 -20.46 -8.87 -36.51
CA LYS A 14 -19.70 -10.07 -36.13
C LYS A 14 -18.36 -9.70 -35.46
N ARG A 15 -17.62 -8.73 -36.02
CA ARG A 15 -16.36 -8.24 -35.43
C ARG A 15 -16.57 -7.65 -34.03
N ILE A 16 -17.63 -6.87 -33.83
CA ILE A 16 -17.99 -6.33 -32.51
C ILE A 16 -18.30 -7.46 -31.53
N LEU A 17 -19.09 -8.47 -31.95
CA LEU A 17 -19.41 -9.61 -31.10
C LEU A 17 -18.16 -10.42 -30.72
N TYR A 18 -17.26 -10.71 -31.66
CA TYR A 18 -16.01 -11.40 -31.36
C TYR A 18 -15.13 -10.61 -30.39
N LEU A 19 -15.05 -9.29 -30.56
CA LEU A 19 -14.32 -8.43 -29.64
C LEU A 19 -14.92 -8.47 -28.23
N LEU A 20 -16.24 -8.38 -28.11
CA LEU A 20 -16.93 -8.46 -26.81
C LEU A 20 -16.72 -9.81 -26.12
N VAL A 21 -16.83 -10.91 -26.86
CA VAL A 21 -16.58 -12.27 -26.32
C VAL A 21 -15.12 -12.41 -25.89
N PHE A 22 -14.17 -11.91 -26.68
CA PHE A 22 -12.75 -11.95 -26.34
C PHE A 22 -12.44 -11.14 -25.06
N VAL A 23 -12.99 -9.94 -24.93
CA VAL A 23 -12.85 -9.11 -23.73
C VAL A 23 -13.42 -9.83 -22.50
N MET A 24 -14.60 -10.48 -22.64
CA MET A 24 -15.21 -11.23 -21.55
C MET A 24 -14.34 -12.43 -21.11
N ILE A 25 -13.73 -13.14 -22.06
CA ILE A 25 -12.82 -14.26 -21.75
C ILE A 25 -11.59 -13.77 -20.97
N LEU A 26 -10.99 -12.65 -21.37
CA LEU A 26 -9.85 -12.07 -20.65
C LEU A 26 -10.22 -11.69 -19.21
N GLN A 27 -11.36 -11.03 -19.02
CA GLN A 27 -11.83 -10.65 -17.68
C GLN A 27 -12.10 -11.85 -16.78
N LEU A 28 -12.66 -12.94 -17.34
CA LEU A 28 -12.86 -14.18 -16.60
C LEU A 28 -11.53 -14.85 -16.21
N ALA A 29 -10.53 -14.82 -17.10
CA ALA A 29 -9.20 -15.35 -16.80
C ALA A 29 -8.51 -14.55 -15.69
N ASP A 30 -8.53 -13.22 -15.74
CA ASP A 30 -7.96 -12.34 -14.70
C ASP A 30 -8.63 -12.57 -13.34
N ALA A 31 -9.97 -12.64 -13.30
CA ALA A 31 -10.72 -12.92 -12.08
C ALA A 31 -10.37 -14.30 -11.51
N GLN A 32 -10.33 -15.34 -12.35
CA GLN A 32 -9.97 -16.69 -11.92
C GLN A 32 -8.52 -16.76 -11.40
N PHE A 33 -7.59 -16.06 -12.04
CA PHE A 33 -6.21 -15.97 -11.58
C PHE A 33 -6.11 -15.31 -10.20
N SER A 34 -6.75 -14.15 -10.02
CA SER A 34 -6.76 -13.45 -8.72
C SER A 34 -7.35 -14.28 -7.59
N LYS A 35 -8.43 -15.01 -7.87
CA LYS A 35 -9.08 -15.90 -6.89
C LYS A 35 -8.17 -17.06 -6.53
N THR A 36 -7.51 -17.67 -7.52
CA THR A 36 -6.56 -18.76 -7.30
C THR A 36 -5.37 -18.30 -6.44
N LEU A 37 -4.81 -17.12 -6.73
CA LEU A 37 -3.76 -16.50 -5.91
C LEU A 37 -4.23 -16.32 -4.45
N PHE A 38 -5.42 -15.75 -4.24
CA PHE A 38 -5.94 -15.51 -2.91
C PHE A 38 -6.20 -16.81 -2.13
N ASP A 39 -6.84 -17.79 -2.75
CA ASP A 39 -7.23 -19.05 -2.10
C ASP A 39 -6.02 -19.94 -1.78
N THR A 40 -4.96 -19.86 -2.58
CA THR A 40 -3.75 -20.70 -2.43
C THR A 40 -2.58 -19.97 -1.76
N TYR A 41 -2.78 -18.75 -1.27
CA TYR A 41 -1.72 -17.91 -0.71
C TYR A 41 -0.86 -18.61 0.36
N ASP A 42 -1.48 -19.37 1.27
CA ASP A 42 -0.73 -20.06 2.33
C ASP A 42 0.22 -21.15 1.82
N VAL A 43 0.04 -21.62 0.57
CA VAL A 43 0.92 -22.59 -0.08
C VAL A 43 2.20 -21.93 -0.59
N TYR A 44 2.12 -20.67 -1.05
CA TYR A 44 3.23 -20.02 -1.74
C TYR A 44 3.81 -18.81 -1.01
N LYS A 45 3.19 -18.32 0.07
CA LYS A 45 3.77 -17.25 0.88
C LYS A 45 5.18 -17.62 1.32
N PHE A 46 6.06 -16.63 1.39
CA PHE A 46 7.41 -16.82 1.88
C PHE A 46 7.39 -16.95 3.41
N ASN A 47 7.67 -18.15 3.92
CA ASN A 47 7.54 -18.48 5.35
C ASN A 47 8.61 -17.84 6.25
N GLY A 48 9.67 -17.26 5.69
CA GLY A 48 10.78 -16.67 6.45
C GLY A 48 10.46 -15.34 7.16
N ILE A 49 9.20 -14.89 7.15
CA ILE A 49 8.80 -13.58 7.70
C ILE A 49 7.82 -13.80 8.83
N SER A 50 8.24 -13.43 10.04
CA SER A 50 7.43 -13.53 11.26
C SER A 50 7.05 -12.17 11.84
N SER A 51 7.65 -11.08 11.38
CA SER A 51 7.34 -9.73 11.85
C SER A 51 7.44 -8.68 10.75
N LYS A 52 6.63 -7.62 10.87
CA LYS A 52 6.69 -6.41 10.03
C LYS A 52 8.03 -5.67 10.19
N ARG A 53 8.75 -5.84 11.30
CA ARG A 53 10.01 -5.10 11.59
C ARG A 53 11.26 -5.77 11.01
N MET A 54 11.16 -6.30 9.79
CA MET A 54 12.28 -6.94 9.08
C MET A 54 13.47 -5.99 8.94
N LYS A 55 14.65 -6.50 9.26
CA LYS A 55 15.92 -5.75 9.15
C LYS A 55 16.58 -5.96 7.79
N HIS A 56 17.51 -5.08 7.44
CA HIS A 56 18.22 -5.15 6.16
C HIS A 56 18.98 -6.47 6.01
N ALA A 57 19.70 -6.91 7.05
CA ALA A 57 20.44 -8.17 7.01
C ALA A 57 19.52 -9.39 6.83
N GLU A 58 18.33 -9.36 7.42
CA GLU A 58 17.32 -10.39 7.27
C GLU A 58 16.79 -10.42 5.82
N LEU A 59 16.45 -9.26 5.25
CA LEU A 59 16.07 -9.13 3.85
C LEU A 59 17.14 -9.71 2.92
N MET A 60 18.42 -9.37 3.13
CA MET A 60 19.52 -9.89 2.31
C MET A 60 19.62 -11.42 2.37
N THR A 61 19.39 -12.02 3.54
CA THR A 61 19.37 -13.48 3.72
C THR A 61 18.22 -14.11 2.94
N HIS A 62 17.03 -13.52 3.01
CA HIS A 62 15.86 -13.98 2.26
C HIS A 62 16.05 -13.87 0.75
N LEU A 63 16.65 -12.77 0.29
CA LEU A 63 16.96 -12.56 -1.12
C LEU A 63 17.95 -13.58 -1.67
N GLU A 64 18.96 -13.97 -0.89
CA GLU A 64 19.91 -15.01 -1.30
C GLU A 64 19.23 -16.38 -1.39
N ALA A 65 18.38 -16.74 -0.42
CA ALA A 65 17.60 -17.98 -0.46
C ALA A 65 16.65 -18.03 -1.67
N LEU A 66 15.98 -16.92 -1.98
CA LEU A 66 15.10 -16.82 -3.16
C LEU A 66 15.89 -16.88 -4.47
N LYS A 67 17.08 -16.27 -4.52
CA LYS A 67 17.96 -16.34 -5.70
C LYS A 67 18.36 -17.77 -6.03
N GLN A 68 18.63 -18.61 -5.04
CA GLN A 68 18.92 -20.04 -5.26
C GLN A 68 17.74 -20.77 -5.90
N SER A 69 16.50 -20.43 -5.52
CA SER A 69 15.29 -21.05 -6.06
C SER A 69 14.88 -20.53 -7.44
N LEU A 70 15.05 -19.22 -7.67
CA LEU A 70 14.75 -18.54 -8.92
C LEU A 70 15.82 -18.79 -10.00
N GLY A 71 17.07 -19.00 -9.60
CA GLY A 71 18.20 -19.18 -10.51
C GLY A 71 18.36 -17.98 -11.45
N THR A 72 18.40 -18.24 -12.75
CA THR A 72 18.58 -17.21 -13.78
C THR A 72 17.34 -16.36 -14.04
N LEU A 73 16.19 -16.67 -13.43
CA LEU A 73 14.97 -15.87 -13.57
C LEU A 73 15.08 -14.50 -12.89
N VAL A 74 16.01 -14.34 -11.95
CA VAL A 74 16.23 -13.09 -11.22
C VAL A 74 17.68 -12.65 -11.31
N THR A 75 17.88 -11.36 -11.61
CA THR A 75 19.15 -10.69 -11.38
C THR A 75 19.01 -9.80 -10.16
N ILE A 76 19.89 -9.96 -9.18
CA ILE A 76 19.98 -9.08 -8.01
C ILE A 76 21.26 -8.26 -8.14
N LYS A 77 21.12 -6.95 -8.26
CA LYS A 77 22.24 -6.02 -8.42
C LYS A 77 22.19 -4.94 -7.36
N GLN A 78 23.28 -4.75 -6.63
CA GLN A 78 23.46 -3.55 -5.81
C GLN A 78 23.57 -2.32 -6.72
N ILE A 79 22.67 -1.36 -6.54
CA ILE A 79 22.60 -0.12 -7.32
C ILE A 79 23.10 1.10 -6.54
N GLY A 80 23.45 0.91 -5.27
CA GLY A 80 24.07 1.90 -4.42
C GLY A 80 24.05 1.47 -2.95
N SER A 81 24.27 2.43 -2.07
CA SER A 81 24.16 2.25 -0.62
C SER A 81 23.42 3.42 0.01
N SER A 82 22.77 3.16 1.14
CA SER A 82 22.24 4.21 2.03
C SER A 82 23.36 5.07 2.63
N ALA A 83 22.99 6.14 3.34
CA ALA A 83 23.98 7.02 3.97
C ALA A 83 24.83 6.30 5.04
N GLU A 84 24.29 5.27 5.73
CA GLU A 84 25.07 4.42 6.66
C GLU A 84 25.71 3.20 5.98
N GLY A 85 25.70 3.13 4.64
CA GLY A 85 26.45 2.14 3.87
C GLY A 85 25.74 0.81 3.61
N ARG A 86 24.46 0.66 3.96
CA ARG A 86 23.68 -0.56 3.67
C ARG A 86 23.34 -0.65 2.19
N SER A 87 23.43 -1.84 1.61
CA SER A 87 23.21 -2.04 0.17
C SER A 87 21.74 -1.78 -0.21
N ILE A 88 21.55 -1.06 -1.31
CA ILE A 88 20.25 -0.92 -1.96
C ILE A 88 20.29 -1.72 -3.26
N ASN A 89 19.37 -2.67 -3.39
CA ASN A 89 19.41 -3.69 -4.44
C ASN A 89 18.22 -3.56 -5.38
N LEU A 90 18.50 -3.65 -6.67
CA LEU A 90 17.51 -3.80 -7.73
C LEU A 90 17.41 -5.27 -8.11
N LEU A 91 16.20 -5.80 -8.06
CA LEU A 91 15.84 -7.10 -8.58
C LEU A 91 15.23 -6.91 -9.97
N THR A 92 15.70 -7.69 -10.94
CA THR A 92 15.17 -7.68 -12.31
C THR A 92 14.70 -9.08 -12.69
N LEU A 93 13.45 -9.20 -13.13
CA LEU A 93 12.85 -10.46 -13.60
C LEU A 93 12.11 -10.23 -14.92
N GLY A 94 12.15 -11.22 -15.80
CA GLY A 94 11.52 -11.16 -17.12
C GLY A 94 12.35 -10.43 -18.16
N SER A 95 11.85 -10.44 -19.40
CA SER A 95 12.53 -9.90 -20.58
C SER A 95 11.60 -9.16 -21.53
N GLY A 96 10.35 -8.94 -21.11
CA GLY A 96 9.35 -8.31 -21.94
C GLY A 96 9.51 -6.80 -22.05
N LYS A 97 8.85 -6.22 -23.05
CA LYS A 97 9.02 -4.81 -23.43
C LYS A 97 8.47 -3.85 -22.39
N THR A 98 7.38 -4.22 -21.72
CA THR A 98 6.71 -3.36 -20.74
C THR A 98 7.45 -3.43 -19.41
N LYS A 99 8.14 -2.34 -19.05
CA LYS A 99 8.88 -2.26 -17.79
C LYS A 99 7.97 -1.77 -16.67
N ILE A 100 7.90 -2.55 -15.60
CA ILE A 100 7.15 -2.24 -14.39
C ILE A 100 8.15 -1.99 -13.26
N PHE A 101 8.10 -0.80 -12.67
CA PHE A 101 9.00 -0.43 -11.59
C PHE A 101 8.30 -0.36 -10.24
N LEU A 102 8.78 -1.10 -9.27
CA LEU A 102 8.24 -1.16 -7.91
C LEU A 102 9.31 -0.72 -6.93
N TRP A 103 8.97 0.19 -6.03
CA TRP A 103 9.83 0.52 -4.90
C TRP A 103 9.02 0.51 -3.62
N SER A 104 9.60 -0.08 -2.58
CA SER A 104 8.99 -0.23 -1.27
C SER A 104 9.89 0.37 -0.19
N GLN A 105 9.26 0.69 0.94
CA GLN A 105 9.92 1.09 2.18
C GLN A 105 10.87 2.28 1.96
N MET A 106 10.38 3.25 1.18
CA MET A 106 11.00 4.56 1.07
C MET A 106 10.88 5.32 2.41
N HIS A 107 9.81 5.03 3.15
CA HIS A 107 9.74 5.25 4.58
C HIS A 107 10.09 3.94 5.29
N GLY A 108 10.99 3.99 6.27
CA GLY A 108 11.56 2.78 6.88
C GLY A 108 10.57 1.99 7.75
N ASP A 109 9.55 2.65 8.28
CA ASP A 109 8.47 2.08 9.11
C ASP A 109 7.27 1.54 8.30
N GLU A 110 7.39 1.45 6.98
CA GLU A 110 6.33 1.02 6.06
C GLU A 110 6.71 -0.29 5.33
N PRO A 111 6.73 -1.44 6.03
CA PRO A 111 7.34 -2.69 5.54
C PRO A 111 6.38 -3.62 4.77
N THR A 112 5.07 -3.32 4.73
CA THR A 112 4.05 -4.30 4.30
C THR A 112 4.31 -4.81 2.89
N ALA A 113 4.60 -3.88 1.98
CA ALA A 113 4.86 -4.22 0.60
C ALA A 113 6.22 -4.89 0.39
N THR A 114 7.23 -4.61 1.23
CA THR A 114 8.52 -5.32 1.21
C THR A 114 8.30 -6.81 1.45
N MET A 115 7.46 -7.15 2.44
CA MET A 115 7.09 -8.54 2.71
C MET A 115 6.33 -9.16 1.53
N ALA A 116 5.39 -8.42 0.94
CA ALA A 116 4.64 -8.89 -0.22
C ALA A 116 5.52 -9.13 -1.46
N LEU A 117 6.55 -8.31 -1.69
CA LEU A 117 7.50 -8.52 -2.78
C LEU A 117 8.26 -9.85 -2.62
N LEU A 118 8.59 -10.26 -1.39
CA LEU A 118 9.17 -11.59 -1.15
C LEU A 118 8.19 -12.73 -1.47
N ASP A 119 6.89 -12.56 -1.19
CA ASP A 119 5.87 -13.53 -1.59
C ASP A 119 5.73 -13.64 -3.10
N ILE A 120 5.81 -12.51 -3.81
CA ILE A 120 5.76 -12.48 -5.28
C ILE A 120 6.93 -13.24 -5.86
N LEU A 121 8.15 -13.02 -5.34
CA LEU A 121 9.34 -13.76 -5.76
C LEU A 121 9.20 -15.26 -5.48
N ASN A 122 8.68 -15.64 -4.31
CA ASN A 122 8.46 -17.04 -3.96
C ASN A 122 7.38 -17.70 -4.84
N TYR A 123 6.30 -16.98 -5.14
CA TYR A 123 5.25 -17.42 -6.07
C TYR A 123 5.85 -17.72 -7.45
N ILE A 124 6.64 -16.79 -7.99
CA ILE A 124 7.32 -16.96 -9.29
C ILE A 124 8.27 -18.16 -9.26
N ALA A 125 9.03 -18.35 -8.16
CA ALA A 125 9.94 -19.48 -8.02
C ALA A 125 9.21 -20.84 -8.09
N LEU A 126 8.09 -20.95 -7.36
CA LEU A 126 7.27 -22.17 -7.29
C LEU A 126 6.48 -22.41 -8.57
N HIS A 127 6.05 -21.35 -9.26
CA HIS A 127 5.15 -21.44 -10.42
C HIS A 127 5.80 -21.02 -11.74
N LYS A 128 7.14 -21.03 -11.84
CA LYS A 128 7.89 -20.63 -13.05
C LYS A 128 7.46 -21.30 -14.35
N ASN A 129 6.81 -22.46 -14.26
CA ASN A 129 6.33 -23.21 -15.42
C ASN A 129 4.86 -22.95 -15.79
N SER A 130 4.10 -22.27 -14.93
CA SER A 130 2.70 -21.89 -15.17
C SER A 130 2.58 -20.95 -16.39
N ALA A 131 1.41 -20.95 -17.02
CA ALA A 131 1.16 -20.10 -18.18
C ALA A 131 1.18 -18.61 -17.80
N GLU A 132 0.68 -18.29 -16.61
CA GLU A 132 0.54 -16.95 -16.07
C GLU A 132 1.90 -16.34 -15.76
N VAL A 133 2.77 -17.05 -15.03
CA VAL A 133 4.12 -16.56 -14.73
C VAL A 133 4.94 -16.42 -16.01
N LYS A 134 4.85 -17.38 -16.94
CA LYS A 134 5.53 -17.26 -18.24
C LYS A 134 5.07 -16.03 -19.01
N LYS A 135 3.75 -15.77 -19.05
CA LYS A 135 3.17 -14.61 -19.72
C LYS A 135 3.65 -13.31 -19.07
N ILE A 136 3.63 -13.22 -17.74
CA ILE A 136 4.15 -12.06 -17.00
C ILE A 136 5.60 -11.81 -17.39
N LEU A 137 6.47 -12.82 -17.29
CA LEU A 137 7.90 -12.65 -17.52
C LEU A 137 8.28 -12.45 -19.00
N SER A 138 7.48 -12.92 -19.95
CA SER A 138 7.74 -12.73 -21.39
C SER A 138 7.27 -11.38 -21.91
N GLU A 139 6.23 -10.79 -21.32
CA GLU A 139 5.66 -9.51 -21.78
C GLU A 139 6.09 -8.33 -20.94
N THR A 140 6.54 -8.59 -19.71
CA THR A 140 6.99 -7.54 -18.78
C THR A 140 8.44 -7.76 -18.34
N THR A 141 9.09 -6.66 -17.94
CA THR A 141 10.32 -6.67 -17.15
C THR A 141 10.00 -6.02 -15.80
N LEU A 142 10.04 -6.82 -14.73
CA LEU A 142 9.81 -6.35 -13.37
C LEU A 142 11.12 -5.82 -12.78
N LEU A 143 11.09 -4.58 -12.32
CA LEU A 143 12.20 -3.89 -11.67
C LEU A 143 11.77 -3.58 -10.24
N MET A 144 12.36 -4.23 -9.24
CA MET A 144 11.94 -4.10 -7.83
C MET A 144 13.07 -3.59 -6.96
N ILE A 145 12.82 -2.56 -6.15
CA ILE A 145 13.64 -2.15 -5.01
C ILE A 145 12.86 -2.49 -3.74
N PRO A 146 13.15 -3.62 -3.08
CA PRO A 146 12.35 -4.07 -1.93
C PRO A 146 12.50 -3.16 -0.71
N MET A 147 13.66 -2.53 -0.51
CA MET A 147 13.91 -1.67 0.65
C MET A 147 14.79 -0.49 0.22
N LEU A 148 14.16 0.66 0.00
CA LEU A 148 14.86 1.86 -0.48
C LEU A 148 15.53 2.65 0.67
N ASN A 149 14.92 2.67 1.86
CA ASN A 149 15.46 3.31 3.06
C ASN A 149 15.84 2.27 4.14
N PRO A 150 16.92 1.50 3.93
CA PRO A 150 17.32 0.46 4.88
C PRO A 150 17.73 1.04 6.24
N ASP A 151 18.29 2.25 6.29
CA ASP A 151 18.65 2.90 7.55
C ASP A 151 17.41 3.25 8.38
N GLY A 152 16.34 3.73 7.73
CA GLY A 152 15.06 3.95 8.37
C GLY A 152 14.43 2.64 8.87
N ALA A 153 14.53 1.57 8.09
CA ALA A 153 14.02 0.24 8.46
C ALA A 153 14.71 -0.34 9.70
N GLU A 154 16.02 -0.12 9.85
CA GLU A 154 16.76 -0.51 11.05
C GLU A 154 16.22 0.15 12.32
N ARG A 155 15.69 1.37 12.21
CA ARG A 155 15.10 2.09 13.35
C ARG A 155 13.58 2.03 13.41
N PHE A 156 12.95 1.39 12.42
CA PHE A 156 11.50 1.43 12.22
C PHE A 156 10.97 2.86 12.29
N GLN A 157 11.53 3.72 11.43
CA GLN A 157 11.17 5.13 11.34
C GLN A 157 10.92 5.55 9.89
N ARG A 158 10.07 6.55 9.72
CA ARG A 158 9.76 7.14 8.41
C ARG A 158 10.96 7.72 7.68
N ARG A 159 11.76 8.53 8.37
CA ARG A 159 12.81 9.36 7.75
C ARG A 159 14.09 8.58 7.49
N THR A 160 14.93 9.07 6.58
CA THR A 160 16.28 8.53 6.39
C THR A 160 17.15 8.75 7.64
N SER A 161 18.34 8.15 7.69
CA SER A 161 19.35 8.40 8.73
C SER A 161 19.71 9.86 8.91
N GLN A 162 19.61 10.65 7.84
CA GLN A 162 19.88 12.09 7.84
C GLN A 162 18.65 12.92 8.26
N GLY A 163 17.56 12.30 8.70
CA GLY A 163 16.35 12.98 9.14
C GLY A 163 15.51 13.60 8.02
N ILE A 164 15.74 13.21 6.76
CA ILE A 164 14.96 13.71 5.61
C ILE A 164 13.80 12.75 5.36
N ASP A 165 12.60 13.30 5.17
CA ASP A 165 11.50 12.53 4.57
C ASP A 165 11.83 12.40 3.07
N MET A 166 12.15 11.17 2.64
CA MET A 166 12.58 10.93 1.27
C MET A 166 11.47 11.27 0.27
N ASN A 167 10.20 11.12 0.65
CA ASN A 167 9.07 11.54 -0.19
C ASN A 167 8.83 13.06 -0.15
N ARG A 168 9.82 13.85 0.29
CA ARG A 168 9.92 15.30 0.15
C ARG A 168 11.25 15.76 -0.46
N ASP A 169 12.02 14.85 -1.04
CA ASP A 169 13.36 15.11 -1.59
C ASP A 169 13.45 14.96 -3.13
N ALA A 170 12.33 14.77 -3.83
CA ALA A 170 12.36 14.47 -5.27
C ALA A 170 12.91 15.62 -6.16
N LEU A 171 12.91 16.86 -5.67
CA LEU A 171 13.44 18.03 -6.39
C LEU A 171 14.93 18.27 -6.16
N ARG A 172 15.42 18.02 -4.94
CA ARG A 172 16.80 18.33 -4.55
C ARG A 172 17.71 17.12 -4.53
N LEU A 173 17.16 15.91 -4.36
CA LEU A 173 17.88 14.64 -4.38
C LEU A 173 19.11 14.65 -3.43
N GLN A 174 18.90 15.14 -2.21
CA GLN A 174 19.95 15.30 -1.21
C GLN A 174 20.39 13.98 -0.59
N THR A 175 19.48 13.04 -0.40
CA THR A 175 19.85 11.73 0.16
C THR A 175 20.40 10.78 -0.92
N PRO A 176 21.31 9.85 -0.59
CA PRO A 176 21.76 8.85 -1.54
C PRO A 176 20.59 7.98 -2.06
N GLU A 177 19.62 7.65 -1.20
CA GLU A 177 18.43 6.86 -1.56
C GLU A 177 17.59 7.59 -2.62
N ALA A 178 17.36 8.89 -2.47
CA ALA A 178 16.63 9.72 -3.42
C ALA A 178 17.33 9.75 -4.79
N ARG A 179 18.66 9.91 -4.81
CA ARG A 179 19.45 9.84 -6.05
C ARG A 179 19.39 8.47 -6.71
N ILE A 180 19.48 7.40 -5.92
CA ILE A 180 19.39 6.02 -6.41
C ILE A 180 18.04 5.75 -7.06
N LEU A 181 16.93 6.16 -6.42
CA LEU A 181 15.59 6.01 -6.98
C LEU A 181 15.45 6.75 -8.31
N LYS A 182 15.88 8.03 -8.35
CA LYS A 182 15.82 8.85 -9.56
C LYS A 182 16.67 8.26 -10.69
N ALA A 183 17.93 7.92 -10.41
CA ALA A 183 18.85 7.35 -11.39
C ALA A 183 18.33 6.01 -11.94
N THR A 184 17.73 5.18 -11.09
CA THR A 184 17.11 3.91 -11.51
C THR A 184 15.94 4.18 -12.46
N ARG A 185 15.02 5.07 -12.09
CA ARG A 185 13.90 5.46 -12.97
C ARG A 185 14.39 5.97 -14.32
N ASP A 186 15.39 6.85 -14.35
CA ASP A 186 15.92 7.42 -15.59
C ASP A 186 16.62 6.37 -16.46
N THR A 187 17.42 5.49 -15.83
CA THR A 187 18.19 4.45 -16.54
C THR A 187 17.26 3.46 -17.24
N TYR A 188 16.22 3.01 -16.55
CA TYR A 188 15.34 1.97 -17.10
C TYR A 188 14.14 2.54 -17.87
N ASN A 189 13.75 3.80 -17.60
CA ASN A 189 12.59 4.49 -18.15
C ASN A 189 11.32 3.61 -18.14
N PRO A 190 10.84 3.21 -16.95
CA PRO A 190 9.72 2.28 -16.83
C PRO A 190 8.42 2.92 -17.29
N GLU A 191 7.56 2.10 -17.88
CA GLU A 191 6.28 2.53 -18.42
C GLU A 191 5.22 2.67 -17.30
N ILE A 192 5.30 1.77 -16.32
CA ILE A 192 4.39 1.68 -15.17
C ILE A 192 5.22 1.66 -13.89
N GLY A 193 4.72 2.33 -12.85
CA GLY A 193 5.35 2.41 -11.54
C GLY A 193 4.38 2.05 -10.41
N PHE A 194 4.88 1.42 -9.35
CA PHE A 194 4.14 1.20 -8.10
C PHE A 194 4.91 1.81 -6.93
N ASN A 195 4.31 2.84 -6.33
CA ASN A 195 4.81 3.47 -5.11
C ASN A 195 4.18 2.78 -3.90
N LEU A 196 4.96 2.01 -3.16
CA LEU A 196 4.44 1.11 -2.14
C LEU A 196 4.68 1.66 -0.74
N HIS A 197 3.59 1.94 -0.02
CA HIS A 197 3.58 2.61 1.27
C HIS A 197 2.69 1.90 2.29
N ASP A 198 2.80 2.33 3.54
CA ASP A 198 1.84 2.06 4.60
C ASP A 198 1.24 3.38 5.10
N GLN A 199 -0.03 3.35 5.48
CA GLN A 199 -0.71 4.46 6.14
C GLN A 199 -1.01 4.13 7.61
N ASP A 200 -1.43 5.14 8.37
CA ASP A 200 -1.94 4.94 9.73
C ASP A 200 -3.13 3.94 9.67
N PRO A 201 -3.16 2.91 10.53
CA PRO A 201 -4.19 1.87 10.47
C PRO A 201 -5.61 2.37 10.78
N ARG A 202 -5.75 3.62 11.25
CA ARG A 202 -7.03 4.24 11.61
C ARG A 202 -7.59 5.17 10.53
N TYR A 203 -7.12 5.04 9.30
CA TYR A 203 -7.83 5.61 8.16
C TYR A 203 -9.07 4.79 7.80
N THR A 204 -10.09 5.47 7.30
CA THR A 204 -11.39 4.90 6.95
C THR A 204 -11.76 5.15 5.49
N VAL A 205 -12.66 4.33 4.97
CA VAL A 205 -13.31 4.50 3.68
C VAL A 205 -14.43 5.52 3.81
N GLY A 206 -14.14 6.77 3.45
CA GLY A 206 -15.00 7.91 3.74
C GLY A 206 -15.24 8.07 5.24
N GLU A 207 -16.41 8.57 5.60
CA GLU A 207 -16.78 8.91 6.98
C GLU A 207 -17.53 7.77 7.70
N ASN A 208 -17.78 6.64 7.05
CA ASN A 208 -18.64 5.58 7.60
C ASN A 208 -17.99 4.70 8.69
N GLY A 209 -16.72 4.96 9.02
CA GLY A 209 -15.98 4.23 10.04
C GLY A 209 -15.43 2.85 9.65
N THR A 210 -15.62 2.44 8.40
CA THR A 210 -15.02 1.21 7.86
C THR A 210 -13.53 1.45 7.62
N VAL A 211 -12.66 0.60 8.17
CA VAL A 211 -11.21 0.74 8.00
C VAL A 211 -10.82 0.66 6.52
N ALA A 212 -9.96 1.57 6.07
CA ALA A 212 -9.31 1.50 4.78
C ALA A 212 -8.09 0.56 4.86
N VAL A 213 -8.24 -0.65 4.32
CA VAL A 213 -7.16 -1.67 4.29
C VAL A 213 -6.14 -1.37 3.19
N ILE A 214 -6.62 -0.84 2.07
CA ILE A 214 -5.80 -0.37 0.95
C ILE A 214 -6.35 0.99 0.51
N SER A 215 -5.46 1.98 0.34
CA SER A 215 -5.81 3.22 -0.37
C SER A 215 -5.00 3.35 -1.65
N LEU A 216 -5.65 3.80 -2.71
CA LEU A 216 -5.03 3.92 -4.04
C LEU A 216 -4.92 5.39 -4.46
N LEU A 217 -3.84 5.73 -5.16
CA LEU A 217 -3.68 7.02 -5.82
C LEU A 217 -3.02 6.86 -7.18
N ALA A 218 -3.62 7.47 -8.20
CA ALA A 218 -2.93 7.85 -9.43
C ALA A 218 -2.44 9.30 -9.27
N PRO A 219 -1.16 9.55 -8.94
CA PRO A 219 -0.67 10.86 -8.51
C PRO A 219 -0.97 11.94 -9.52
N ALA A 220 -1.19 13.17 -9.06
CA ALA A 220 -1.20 14.32 -9.94
C ALA A 220 0.21 14.60 -10.47
N PHE A 221 0.32 15.24 -11.63
CA PHE A 221 1.60 15.71 -12.17
C PHE A 221 1.70 17.25 -12.22
N ASN A 222 0.60 17.93 -11.84
CA ASN A 222 0.45 19.37 -11.80
C ASN A 222 -0.62 19.78 -10.76
N VAL A 223 -0.65 21.07 -10.43
CA VAL A 223 -1.57 21.65 -9.43
C VAL A 223 -3.03 21.50 -9.85
N GLU A 224 -3.31 21.57 -11.15
CA GLU A 224 -4.66 21.45 -11.72
C GLU A 224 -5.20 20.02 -11.67
N ARG A 225 -4.38 19.04 -11.27
CA ARG A 225 -4.73 17.61 -11.24
C ARG A 225 -5.31 17.15 -12.59
N SER A 226 -4.68 17.59 -13.67
CA SER A 226 -5.12 17.26 -15.03
C SER A 226 -4.90 15.77 -15.34
N ASP A 227 -5.55 15.30 -16.41
CA ASP A 227 -5.37 13.96 -16.94
C ASP A 227 -4.66 14.01 -18.30
N ASN A 228 -3.45 13.46 -18.35
CA ASN A 228 -2.75 13.13 -19.59
C ASN A 228 -2.75 11.61 -19.79
N ALA A 229 -2.18 11.13 -20.90
CA ALA A 229 -2.13 9.68 -21.19
C ALA A 229 -1.45 8.86 -20.07
N VAL A 230 -0.40 9.41 -19.44
CA VAL A 230 0.35 8.75 -18.35
C VAL A 230 -0.52 8.60 -17.11
N ARG A 231 -1.26 9.64 -16.72
CA ARG A 231 -2.13 9.59 -15.53
C ARG A 231 -3.40 8.77 -15.79
N LEU A 232 -3.98 8.87 -16.98
CA LEU A 232 -5.10 8.03 -17.37
C LEU A 232 -4.74 6.55 -17.33
N ARG A 233 -3.53 6.17 -17.77
CA ARG A 233 -3.04 4.80 -17.65
C ARG A 233 -2.93 4.37 -16.19
N ALA A 234 -2.35 5.19 -15.33
CA ALA A 234 -2.28 4.92 -13.90
C ALA A 234 -3.69 4.73 -13.28
N LYS A 235 -4.66 5.56 -13.64
CA LYS A 235 -6.06 5.43 -13.18
C LYS A 235 -6.73 4.12 -13.63
N LYS A 236 -6.43 3.64 -14.85
CA LYS A 236 -6.91 2.34 -15.33
C LYS A 236 -6.30 1.19 -14.53
N ILE A 237 -5.00 1.25 -14.25
CA ILE A 237 -4.31 0.25 -13.43
C ILE A 237 -4.83 0.27 -11.98
N ALA A 238 -5.07 1.45 -11.40
CA ALA A 238 -5.70 1.59 -10.09
C ALA A 238 -7.14 1.05 -10.08
N SER A 239 -7.87 1.19 -11.19
CA SER A 239 -9.20 0.60 -11.36
C SER A 239 -9.13 -0.93 -11.39
N GLU A 240 -8.11 -1.49 -12.06
CA GLU A 240 -7.87 -2.94 -12.06
C GLU A 240 -7.58 -3.47 -10.65
N LEU A 241 -6.68 -2.81 -9.91
CA LEU A 241 -6.43 -3.12 -8.50
C LEU A 241 -7.72 -3.06 -7.67
N THR A 242 -8.57 -2.06 -7.91
CA THR A 242 -9.85 -1.90 -7.21
C THR A 242 -10.79 -3.07 -7.49
N LEU A 243 -10.91 -3.51 -8.75
CA LEU A 243 -11.77 -4.62 -9.14
C LEU A 243 -11.26 -5.95 -8.57
N VAL A 244 -9.95 -6.19 -8.63
CA VAL A 244 -9.31 -7.38 -8.06
C VAL A 244 -9.55 -7.45 -6.55
N LEU A 245 -9.17 -6.40 -5.82
CA LEU A 245 -9.19 -6.43 -4.35
C LEU A 245 -10.61 -6.39 -3.77
N ASN A 246 -11.59 -5.77 -4.45
CA ASN A 246 -12.98 -5.78 -4.00
C ASN A 246 -13.61 -7.18 -3.96
N GLN A 247 -13.02 -8.18 -4.64
CA GLN A 247 -13.45 -9.57 -4.50
C GLN A 247 -13.20 -10.12 -3.08
N PHE A 248 -12.24 -9.55 -2.35
CA PHE A 248 -11.76 -10.06 -1.06
C PHE A 248 -12.03 -9.10 0.10
N VAL A 249 -12.01 -7.79 -0.16
CA VAL A 249 -12.13 -6.72 0.84
C VAL A 249 -13.11 -5.64 0.39
N LYS A 250 -14.28 -6.06 -0.10
CA LYS A 250 -15.33 -5.17 -0.59
C LYS A 250 -15.64 -4.07 0.43
N GLY A 251 -15.54 -2.81 -0.02
CA GLY A 251 -15.86 -1.64 0.82
C GLY A 251 -14.74 -1.19 1.77
N HIS A 252 -13.56 -1.82 1.71
CA HIS A 252 -12.38 -1.45 2.51
C HIS A 252 -11.28 -0.76 1.69
N ILE A 253 -11.58 -0.39 0.44
CA ILE A 253 -10.65 0.32 -0.44
C ILE A 253 -11.03 1.80 -0.50
N ALA A 254 -10.05 2.69 -0.35
CA ALA A 254 -10.25 4.13 -0.43
C ALA A 254 -9.40 4.79 -1.54
N LYS A 255 -9.78 5.99 -1.95
CA LYS A 255 -8.98 6.88 -2.79
C LYS A 255 -8.17 7.81 -1.90
N TYR A 256 -6.85 7.76 -2.03
CA TYR A 256 -5.96 8.67 -1.32
C TYR A 256 -6.00 10.07 -1.96
N ASP A 257 -5.77 11.12 -1.16
CA ASP A 257 -5.81 12.51 -1.63
C ASP A 257 -4.81 12.74 -2.77
N ASP A 258 -5.30 13.32 -3.87
CA ASP A 258 -4.52 13.57 -5.08
C ASP A 258 -4.05 15.03 -5.19
N THR A 259 -4.03 15.76 -4.07
CA THR A 259 -3.38 17.07 -3.98
C THR A 259 -1.92 16.96 -4.40
N PHE A 260 -1.55 17.72 -5.44
CA PHE A 260 -0.19 17.71 -5.99
C PHE A 260 0.85 18.18 -4.95
N GLU A 261 1.81 17.32 -4.64
CA GLU A 261 2.96 17.64 -3.79
C GLU A 261 4.23 17.64 -4.67
N PRO A 262 4.74 18.83 -5.07
CA PRO A 262 5.83 18.94 -6.04
C PRO A 262 7.15 18.32 -5.57
N ARG A 263 7.29 18.00 -4.28
CA ARG A 263 8.49 17.36 -3.70
C ARG A 263 8.37 15.85 -3.55
N ALA A 264 7.19 15.27 -3.78
CA ALA A 264 6.95 13.83 -3.64
C ALA A 264 7.46 13.07 -4.86
N PHE A 265 7.97 11.85 -4.62
CA PHE A 265 8.46 11.00 -5.69
C PHE A 265 7.32 10.43 -6.55
N GLY A 266 6.16 10.12 -5.96
CA GLY A 266 5.00 9.66 -6.71
C GLY A 266 4.60 10.64 -7.82
N ASP A 267 4.34 11.90 -7.44
CA ASP A 267 3.99 13.01 -8.34
C ASP A 267 5.08 13.28 -9.39
N ASN A 268 6.35 13.26 -8.98
CA ASN A 268 7.45 13.51 -9.90
C ASN A 268 7.71 12.36 -10.86
N ILE A 269 7.63 11.10 -10.44
CA ILE A 269 7.75 9.94 -11.34
C ILE A 269 6.60 9.91 -12.35
N GLN A 270 5.39 10.25 -11.89
CA GLN A 270 4.23 10.49 -12.75
C GLN A 270 4.52 11.59 -13.79
N LYS A 271 5.02 12.74 -13.33
CA LYS A 271 5.40 13.88 -14.18
C LYS A 271 6.54 13.56 -15.15
N TRP A 272 7.50 12.72 -14.75
CA TRP A 272 8.61 12.28 -15.59
C TRP A 272 8.19 11.23 -16.63
N GLY A 273 6.93 10.79 -16.62
CA GLY A 273 6.34 10.00 -17.71
C GLY A 273 6.14 8.52 -17.39
N THR A 274 6.32 8.10 -16.14
CA THR A 274 6.00 6.73 -15.70
C THR A 274 4.59 6.72 -15.12
N SER A 275 3.74 5.78 -15.54
CA SER A 275 2.36 5.69 -15.04
C SER A 275 2.34 5.08 -13.64
N THR A 276 2.37 5.92 -12.61
CA THR A 276 2.56 5.52 -11.22
C THR A 276 1.24 5.31 -10.51
N VAL A 277 1.11 4.19 -9.81
CA VAL A 277 0.04 3.95 -8.84
C VAL A 277 0.66 3.85 -7.46
N LEU A 278 0.16 4.65 -6.53
CA LEU A 278 0.47 4.53 -5.12
C LEU A 278 -0.49 3.55 -4.47
N ILE A 279 0.04 2.67 -3.61
CA ILE A 279 -0.71 1.77 -2.74
C ILE A 279 -0.32 2.06 -1.29
N GLU A 280 -1.27 2.55 -0.50
CA GLU A 280 -1.14 2.66 0.96
C GLU A 280 -1.70 1.41 1.64
N SER A 281 -0.89 0.74 2.46
CA SER A 281 -1.29 -0.39 3.30
C SER A 281 -1.76 0.09 4.67
N GLY A 282 -3.07 0.01 4.92
CA GLY A 282 -3.70 0.55 6.12
C GLY A 282 -3.79 -0.41 7.29
N GLY A 283 -4.99 -0.52 7.86
CA GLY A 283 -5.29 -1.36 9.02
C GLY A 283 -6.22 -2.53 8.69
N TRP A 284 -6.16 -3.56 9.52
CA TRP A 284 -7.14 -4.64 9.53
C TRP A 284 -7.32 -5.17 10.94
N LYS A 285 -8.51 -5.66 11.25
CA LYS A 285 -8.82 -6.19 12.58
C LYS A 285 -7.91 -7.39 12.88
N ASP A 286 -7.32 -7.40 14.08
CA ASP A 286 -6.47 -8.47 14.59
C ASP A 286 -5.24 -8.79 13.71
N ASP A 287 -4.73 -7.81 12.95
CA ASP A 287 -3.57 -7.97 12.05
C ASP A 287 -2.39 -7.02 12.38
N PRO A 288 -1.84 -7.05 13.61
CA PRO A 288 -0.80 -6.10 14.03
C PRO A 288 0.52 -6.26 13.26
N GLU A 289 0.79 -7.46 12.72
CA GLU A 289 1.96 -7.74 11.88
C GLU A 289 1.69 -7.57 10.38
N LYS A 290 0.49 -7.10 10.01
CA LYS A 290 0.08 -6.80 8.63
C LYS A 290 0.15 -8.01 7.68
N MET A 291 -0.08 -9.22 8.18
CA MET A 291 0.01 -10.46 7.40
C MET A 291 -1.15 -10.60 6.41
N PHE A 292 -2.35 -10.15 6.77
CA PHE A 292 -3.47 -10.13 5.84
C PHE A 292 -3.27 -9.04 4.78
N ILE A 293 -2.78 -7.85 5.17
CA ILE A 293 -2.55 -6.75 4.22
C ILE A 293 -1.38 -7.07 3.27
N ARG A 294 -0.35 -7.77 3.76
CA ARG A 294 0.73 -8.37 2.95
C ARG A 294 0.17 -9.30 1.88
N LYS A 295 -0.77 -10.19 2.24
CA LYS A 295 -1.47 -11.06 1.29
C LYS A 295 -2.18 -10.25 0.21
N LEU A 296 -2.91 -9.21 0.58
CA LEU A 296 -3.63 -8.36 -0.37
C LEU A 296 -2.68 -7.66 -1.35
N ASN A 297 -1.57 -7.10 -0.86
CA ASN A 297 -0.54 -6.51 -1.73
C ASN A 297 0.02 -7.54 -2.72
N CYS A 298 0.37 -8.75 -2.26
CA CYS A 298 0.89 -9.82 -3.11
C CYS A 298 -0.11 -10.21 -4.21
N VAL A 299 -1.36 -10.51 -3.82
CA VAL A 299 -2.43 -10.92 -4.74
C VAL A 299 -2.76 -9.80 -5.73
N GLY A 300 -2.92 -8.57 -5.25
CA GLY A 300 -3.24 -7.41 -6.08
C GLY A 300 -2.17 -7.14 -7.13
N LEU A 301 -0.89 -7.10 -6.71
CA LEU A 301 0.23 -6.85 -7.62
C LEU A 301 0.41 -7.96 -8.65
N LEU A 302 0.39 -9.24 -8.24
CA LEU A 302 0.49 -10.37 -9.20
C LEU A 302 -0.66 -10.35 -10.24
N SER A 303 -1.89 -10.09 -9.78
CA SER A 303 -3.06 -10.02 -10.67
C SER A 303 -2.91 -8.90 -11.69
N VAL A 304 -2.45 -7.71 -11.25
CA VAL A 304 -2.24 -6.57 -12.14
C VAL A 304 -1.03 -6.76 -13.05
N PHE A 305 0.03 -7.44 -12.62
CA PHE A 305 1.13 -7.80 -13.54
C PHE A 305 0.63 -8.69 -14.66
N TYR A 306 -0.24 -9.66 -14.36
CA TYR A 306 -0.87 -10.50 -15.37
C TYR A 306 -1.76 -9.68 -16.31
N SER A 307 -2.61 -8.80 -15.76
CA SER A 307 -3.48 -7.92 -16.55
C SER A 307 -2.68 -6.95 -17.45
N ILE A 308 -1.52 -6.46 -16.99
CA ILE A 308 -0.59 -5.67 -17.81
C ILE A 308 0.03 -6.54 -18.91
N ALA A 309 0.49 -7.74 -18.58
CA ALA A 309 1.10 -8.67 -19.53
C ALA A 309 0.13 -9.11 -20.64
N THR A 310 -1.16 -9.21 -20.35
CA THR A 310 -2.22 -9.52 -21.32
C THR A 310 -2.83 -8.27 -21.97
N SER A 311 -2.44 -7.07 -21.51
CA SER A 311 -3.05 -5.78 -21.86
C SER A 311 -4.55 -5.67 -21.54
N ALA A 312 -5.07 -6.54 -20.66
CA ALA A 312 -6.48 -6.54 -20.27
C ALA A 312 -6.89 -5.23 -19.56
N TYR A 313 -5.99 -4.66 -18.74
CA TYR A 313 -6.21 -3.39 -18.05
C TYR A 313 -6.55 -2.21 -18.99
N GLU A 314 -6.21 -2.27 -20.28
CA GLU A 314 -6.52 -1.22 -21.24
C GLU A 314 -8.02 -1.09 -21.50
N GLN A 315 -8.77 -2.18 -21.32
CA GLN A 315 -10.23 -2.23 -21.43
C GLN A 315 -10.92 -1.74 -20.15
N THR A 316 -10.20 -1.66 -19.04
CA THR A 316 -10.72 -1.15 -17.77
C THR A 316 -10.85 0.38 -17.86
N GLY A 317 -12.06 0.89 -17.55
CA GLY A 317 -12.29 2.32 -17.43
C GLY A 317 -11.65 2.89 -16.16
N THR A 318 -11.63 4.22 -16.01
CA THR A 318 -11.12 4.87 -14.78
C THR A 318 -12.14 4.89 -13.63
N GLN A 319 -13.41 4.62 -13.94
CA GLN A 319 -14.53 4.77 -13.01
C GLN A 319 -14.42 3.93 -11.73
N PRO A 320 -13.94 2.67 -11.74
CA PRO A 320 -13.76 1.91 -10.51
C PRO A 320 -12.84 2.62 -9.50
N TYR A 321 -11.75 3.24 -9.97
CA TYR A 321 -10.88 4.07 -9.14
C TYR A 321 -11.52 5.41 -8.76
N GLU A 322 -12.13 6.12 -9.71
CA GLU A 322 -12.68 7.46 -9.46
C GLU A 322 -13.84 7.45 -8.46
N ASN A 323 -14.60 6.36 -8.42
CA ASN A 323 -15.74 6.19 -7.53
C ASN A 323 -15.36 5.68 -6.13
N LEU A 324 -14.08 5.42 -5.87
CA LEU A 324 -13.63 5.04 -4.53
C LEU A 324 -13.89 6.21 -3.56
N PRO A 325 -14.48 5.94 -2.37
CA PRO A 325 -14.61 6.96 -1.33
C PRO A 325 -13.24 7.46 -0.87
N MET A 326 -13.18 8.71 -0.42
CA MET A 326 -11.92 9.31 0.04
C MET A 326 -11.37 8.60 1.28
N ASN A 327 -10.04 8.56 1.39
CA ASN A 327 -9.33 8.08 2.56
C ASN A 327 -9.40 9.13 3.67
N THR A 328 -10.11 8.84 4.76
CA THR A 328 -10.43 9.84 5.80
C THR A 328 -9.87 9.41 7.16
N LYS A 329 -9.45 10.36 7.98
CA LYS A 329 -9.02 10.10 9.37
C LYS A 329 -10.21 10.24 10.32
N ASN A 330 -11.08 9.22 10.37
CA ASN A 330 -12.30 9.24 11.18
C ASN A 330 -12.37 8.16 12.28
N LEU A 331 -11.26 7.47 12.58
CA LEU A 331 -11.23 6.35 13.52
C LEU A 331 -10.22 6.52 14.65
N TYR A 332 -10.65 6.12 15.85
CA TYR A 332 -9.82 5.95 17.04
C TYR A 332 -9.76 4.48 17.45
N ASP A 333 -8.77 4.09 18.24
CA ASP A 333 -8.75 2.73 18.78
C ASP A 333 -9.83 2.53 19.84
N ILE A 334 -10.00 3.50 20.73
CA ILE A 334 -11.00 3.47 21.79
C ILE A 334 -11.62 4.86 21.92
N ILE A 335 -12.95 4.92 22.05
CA ILE A 335 -13.64 6.09 22.60
C ILE A 335 -14.35 5.67 23.90
N VAL A 336 -14.06 6.37 25.00
CA VAL A 336 -14.88 6.32 26.22
C VAL A 336 -15.91 7.42 26.12
N GLU A 337 -17.18 7.07 25.97
CA GLU A 337 -18.27 8.01 25.71
C GLU A 337 -18.89 8.53 27.02
N LYS A 338 -19.26 9.81 27.06
CA LYS A 338 -20.08 10.44 28.11
C LYS A 338 -19.54 10.30 29.54
N VAL A 339 -18.22 10.35 29.73
CA VAL A 339 -17.62 10.32 31.07
C VAL A 339 -17.64 11.69 31.71
N THR A 340 -17.86 11.76 33.03
CA THR A 340 -17.73 13.01 33.78
C THR A 340 -16.28 13.19 34.24
N LEU A 341 -15.62 14.26 33.80
CA LEU A 341 -14.31 14.65 34.31
C LEU A 341 -14.48 15.66 35.45
N LYS A 342 -13.80 15.40 36.57
CA LYS A 342 -13.77 16.28 37.75
C LYS A 342 -12.39 16.90 37.90
N PHE A 343 -12.35 18.21 38.09
CA PHE A 343 -11.12 18.96 38.29
C PHE A 343 -10.86 19.21 39.78
N SER A 344 -9.60 19.12 40.18
CA SER A 344 -9.16 19.34 41.57
C SER A 344 -9.06 20.82 41.96
N ASP A 345 -9.12 21.73 40.97
CA ASP A 345 -8.91 23.19 41.12
C ASP A 345 -10.21 24.01 41.11
N ASN A 346 -11.33 23.40 41.54
CA ASN A 346 -12.68 23.99 41.60
C ASN A 346 -13.29 24.39 40.24
N ARG A 347 -12.69 24.03 39.09
CA ARG A 347 -13.38 24.14 37.80
C ARG A 347 -14.64 23.26 37.78
N PRO A 348 -15.71 23.68 37.08
CA PRO A 348 -16.89 22.86 36.92
C PRO A 348 -16.56 21.52 36.27
N SER A 349 -17.18 20.44 36.74
CA SER A 349 -17.12 19.16 36.04
C SER A 349 -17.73 19.26 34.65
N ILE A 350 -17.19 18.49 33.71
CA ILE A 350 -17.65 18.41 32.32
C ILE A 350 -17.99 16.97 31.96
N VAL A 351 -18.91 16.78 31.02
CA VAL A 351 -19.18 15.49 30.39
C VAL A 351 -18.54 15.51 29.01
N VAL A 352 -17.68 14.54 28.73
CA VAL A 352 -16.92 14.46 27.48
C VAL A 352 -16.81 13.02 27.00
N ASP A 353 -16.47 12.87 25.72
CA ASP A 353 -15.90 11.66 25.18
C ASP A 353 -14.36 11.75 25.22
N VAL A 354 -13.68 10.63 25.44
CA VAL A 354 -12.21 10.55 25.48
C VAL A 354 -11.72 9.58 24.41
N ALA A 355 -10.94 10.05 23.45
CA ALA A 355 -10.30 9.23 22.42
C ALA A 355 -8.92 8.75 22.88
N ILE A 356 -8.67 7.45 22.75
CA ILE A 356 -7.41 6.81 23.06
C ILE A 356 -6.94 6.02 21.84
N ASN A 357 -5.71 6.29 21.39
CA ASN A 357 -5.04 5.46 20.39
C ASN A 357 -3.99 4.56 21.02
N LYS A 358 -3.78 3.39 20.44
CA LYS A 358 -2.80 2.41 20.87
C LYS A 358 -1.52 2.61 20.07
N GLU A 359 -0.41 2.76 20.80
CA GLU A 359 0.93 2.81 20.24
C GLU A 359 1.67 1.52 20.60
N GLU A 360 2.19 0.84 19.58
CA GLU A 360 3.06 -0.31 19.76
C GLU A 360 4.43 0.18 20.23
N VAL A 361 4.84 -0.27 21.41
CA VAL A 361 6.19 -0.05 21.93
C VAL A 361 6.95 -1.36 21.91
N LYS A 362 8.13 -1.32 21.33
CA LYS A 362 9.08 -2.44 21.33
C LYS A 362 10.38 -1.98 21.96
N ASP A 363 10.74 -2.58 23.08
CA ASP A 363 11.99 -2.34 23.79
C ASP A 363 12.68 -3.67 24.15
N SER A 364 13.71 -3.61 25.00
CA SER A 364 14.46 -4.79 25.43
C SER A 364 13.64 -5.81 26.23
N THR A 365 12.46 -5.43 26.72
CA THR A 365 11.58 -6.29 27.54
C THR A 365 10.49 -7.00 26.73
N GLY A 366 10.29 -6.60 25.47
CA GLY A 366 9.32 -7.20 24.56
C GLY A 366 8.49 -6.15 23.82
N THR A 367 7.36 -6.61 23.27
CA THR A 367 6.37 -5.75 22.60
C THR A 367 5.16 -5.59 23.51
N TYR A 368 4.72 -4.35 23.72
CA TYR A 368 3.50 -4.03 24.47
C TYR A 368 2.83 -2.79 23.87
N TRP A 369 1.58 -2.54 24.28
CA TRP A 369 0.78 -1.44 23.77
C TRP A 369 0.56 -0.40 24.86
N LYS A 370 0.80 0.87 24.53
CA LYS A 370 0.45 2.02 25.36
C LYS A 370 -0.77 2.70 24.76
N GLY A 371 -1.75 3.05 25.59
CA GLY A 371 -2.82 3.95 25.18
C GLY A 371 -2.30 5.39 25.29
N ARG A 372 -2.58 6.23 24.31
CA ARG A 372 -2.37 7.66 24.38
C ARG A 372 -3.71 8.37 24.25
N VAL A 373 -4.01 9.29 25.17
CA VAL A 373 -5.16 10.19 25.02
C VAL A 373 -4.85 11.17 23.89
N VAL A 374 -5.65 11.14 22.83
CA VAL A 374 -5.39 11.90 21.59
C VAL A 374 -6.42 12.99 21.33
N ASP A 375 -7.61 12.91 21.92
CA ASP A 375 -8.65 13.92 21.82
C ASP A 375 -9.63 13.81 23.00
N LEU A 376 -10.25 14.93 23.39
CA LEU A 376 -11.31 15.00 24.40
C LEU A 376 -12.36 16.04 23.99
N GLY A 377 -13.65 15.69 24.12
CA GLY A 377 -14.73 16.63 23.81
C GLY A 377 -15.98 15.95 23.29
N ASP A 378 -16.63 16.56 22.29
CA ASP A 378 -17.71 15.94 21.53
C ASP A 378 -17.10 15.12 20.39
N LEU A 379 -17.09 13.79 20.56
CA LEU A 379 -16.55 12.87 19.56
C LEU A 379 -17.66 12.09 18.86
N SER A 380 -18.90 12.58 18.92
CA SER A 380 -20.09 11.88 18.42
C SER A 380 -20.07 11.58 16.91
N VAL A 381 -19.31 12.36 16.14
CA VAL A 381 -19.13 12.18 14.68
C VAL A 381 -18.01 11.20 14.31
N PHE A 382 -17.19 10.79 15.29
CA PHE A 382 -16.09 9.86 15.10
C PHE A 382 -16.51 8.42 15.43
N THR A 383 -15.79 7.48 14.82
CA THR A 383 -15.92 6.06 15.14
C THR A 383 -14.72 5.56 15.94
N ALA A 384 -14.86 4.37 16.53
CA ALA A 384 -13.77 3.68 17.20
C ALA A 384 -13.83 2.17 16.96
N HIS A 385 -12.68 1.50 17.07
CA HIS A 385 -12.65 0.04 17.13
C HIS A 385 -13.41 -0.49 18.36
N GLU A 386 -13.35 0.24 19.46
CA GLU A 386 -14.05 -0.05 20.71
C GLU A 386 -14.70 1.23 21.26
N LYS A 387 -16.01 1.18 21.53
CA LYS A 387 -16.72 2.24 22.26
C LYS A 387 -17.10 1.73 23.64
N ILE A 388 -16.79 2.50 24.68
CA ILE A 388 -17.07 2.16 26.07
C ILE A 388 -18.02 3.22 26.63
N ASN A 389 -19.17 2.82 27.16
CA ASN A 389 -20.09 3.76 27.79
C ASN A 389 -19.59 4.12 29.20
N GLY A 390 -19.21 5.39 29.38
CA GLY A 390 -18.78 5.99 30.65
C GLY A 390 -19.86 6.78 31.37
N GLU A 391 -21.12 6.72 30.93
CA GLU A 391 -22.23 7.46 31.54
C GLU A 391 -22.37 7.13 33.05
N GLY A 392 -22.42 8.17 33.88
CA GLY A 392 -22.48 8.05 35.34
C GLY A 392 -21.13 7.75 36.01
N LYS A 393 -20.05 7.54 35.25
CA LYS A 393 -18.69 7.41 35.79
C LYS A 393 -18.03 8.79 35.93
N ILE A 394 -17.32 8.97 37.05
CA ILE A 394 -16.60 10.20 37.39
C ILE A 394 -15.12 9.86 37.47
N LEU A 395 -14.30 10.53 36.67
CA LEU A 395 -12.83 10.36 36.64
C LEU A 395 -12.14 11.67 37.01
N ASP A 396 -10.92 11.58 37.56
CA ASP A 396 -10.07 12.75 37.79
C ASP A 396 -9.55 13.25 36.43
N ALA A 397 -9.75 14.53 36.14
CA ALA A 397 -9.33 15.12 34.88
C ALA A 397 -7.81 15.08 34.67
N ASN A 398 -7.01 15.04 35.76
CA ASN A 398 -5.55 14.99 35.68
C ASN A 398 -5.02 13.63 35.18
N ASP A 399 -5.87 12.60 35.11
CA ASP A 399 -5.52 11.29 34.57
C ASP A 399 -5.79 11.16 33.05
N PHE A 400 -6.34 12.21 32.41
CA PHE A 400 -6.81 12.17 31.03
C PHE A 400 -6.45 13.44 30.24
N GLU A 401 -5.23 13.95 30.40
CA GLU A 401 -4.74 15.08 29.62
C GLU A 401 -4.31 14.65 28.20
N LEU A 402 -4.38 15.59 27.25
CA LEU A 402 -3.91 15.34 25.89
C LEU A 402 -2.43 14.95 25.89
N GLY A 403 -2.14 13.78 25.32
CA GLY A 403 -0.80 13.22 25.26
C GLY A 403 -0.48 12.24 26.38
N ASP A 404 -1.34 12.11 27.40
CA ASP A 404 -1.13 11.17 28.50
C ASP A 404 -1.04 9.72 28.04
N ILE A 405 -0.19 8.98 28.72
CA ILE A 405 0.06 7.56 28.46
C ILE A 405 -0.67 6.73 29.50
N LEU A 406 -1.66 5.98 29.05
CA LEU A 406 -2.52 5.16 29.88
C LEU A 406 -2.35 3.67 29.56
N LYS A 407 -2.46 2.84 30.59
CA LYS A 407 -2.70 1.41 30.39
C LYS A 407 -4.18 1.22 30.10
N VAL A 408 -4.49 0.75 28.89
CA VAL A 408 -5.87 0.56 28.42
C VAL A 408 -6.70 -0.28 29.38
N ASP A 409 -6.12 -1.34 29.97
CA ASP A 409 -6.84 -2.18 30.93
C ASP A 409 -7.16 -1.46 32.24
N ASP A 410 -6.37 -0.47 32.63
CA ASP A 410 -6.66 0.34 33.82
C ASP A 410 -7.81 1.30 33.54
N VAL A 411 -7.89 1.88 32.34
CA VAL A 411 -9.07 2.65 31.88
C VAL A 411 -10.34 1.79 31.95
N ARG A 412 -10.28 0.53 31.48
CA ARG A 412 -11.43 -0.38 31.57
C ARG A 412 -11.82 -0.70 33.02
N LYS A 413 -10.85 -0.82 33.94
CA LYS A 413 -11.14 -1.06 35.37
C LYS A 413 -11.81 0.15 36.02
N LEU A 414 -11.39 1.37 35.68
CA LEU A 414 -11.99 2.61 36.17
C LEU A 414 -13.47 2.76 35.74
N LEU A 415 -13.87 2.10 34.65
CA LEU A 415 -15.21 2.14 34.09
C LEU A 415 -16.10 0.95 34.53
N LYS A 416 -15.58 -0.05 35.25
CA LYS A 416 -16.40 -1.06 35.93
C LYS A 416 -16.97 -0.49 37.21
#